data_AF-A0A2D6F3G2-F1
#
_entry.id   AF-A0A2D6F3G2-F1
#
_cell.length_a   1.000
_cell.length_b   1.000
_cell.length_c   1.000
_cell.angle_alpha   90.00
_cell.angle_beta   90.00
_cell.angle_gamma   90.00
#
_symmetry.space_group_name_H-M   'P 1'
#
loop_
_entity.id
_entity.type
_entity.pdbx_description
1 polymer ?
#
loop_
_entity_poly.entity_id
_entity_poly.type
_entity_poly.pdbx_seq_one_letter_code
_entity_poly.pdbx_strand_id
1 'polypeptide(L)'
;MYVYGDLAMAVNTVLRAIISIFAIGISMVAFMPAVYELYYNQSLWEEAPAEALATRDNIYATFLSLPLFMIGAVFLWSYISTSRKDYGY
;
A
#
# COMPACT_ATOMS: atom_id res chain seq x y z
N MET A 1 25.09 24.68 11.17
CA MET A 1 25.28 23.53 10.26
C MET A 1 24.20 22.44 10.48
N TYR A 2 23.73 22.21 11.71
CA TYR A 2 22.67 21.23 12.03
C TYR A 2 21.29 21.49 11.36
N VAL A 3 20.78 22.73 11.35
CA VAL A 3 19.43 23.05 10.84
C VAL A 3 19.22 22.70 9.35
N TYR A 4 20.27 22.85 8.53
CA TYR A 4 20.19 22.48 7.10
C TYR A 4 20.17 20.95 6.89
N GLY A 5 20.82 20.19 7.76
CA GLY A 5 20.80 18.72 7.73
C GLY A 5 19.43 18.17 8.12
N ASP A 6 18.82 18.71 9.17
CA ASP A 6 17.48 18.31 9.63
C ASP A 6 16.40 18.62 8.60
N LEU A 7 16.48 19.78 7.94
CA LEU A 7 15.57 20.15 6.85
C LEU A 7 15.71 19.21 5.65
N ALA A 8 16.94 18.90 5.24
CA ALA A 8 17.20 17.98 4.14
C ALA A 8 16.68 16.56 4.44
N MET A 9 16.84 16.09 5.68
CA MET A 9 16.30 14.81 6.14
C MET A 9 14.77 14.80 6.12
N ALA A 10 14.12 15.85 6.65
CA ALA A 10 12.67 15.97 6.67
C ALA A 10 12.08 15.96 5.25
N VAL A 11 12.67 16.74 4.33
CA VAL A 11 12.26 16.78 2.92
C VAL A 11 12.43 15.41 2.26
N ASN A 12 13.54 14.71 2.50
CA ASN A 12 13.77 13.38 1.97
C ASN A 12 12.73 12.36 2.47
N THR A 13 12.36 12.41 3.75
CA THR A 13 11.30 11.57 4.31
C THR A 13 9.95 11.84 3.65
N VAL A 14 9.58 13.11 3.47
CA VAL A 14 8.34 13.48 2.79
C VAL A 14 8.32 12.99 1.33
N LEU A 15 9.41 13.20 0.59
CA LEU A 15 9.51 12.73 -0.79
C LEU A 15 9.38 11.20 -0.88
N ARG A 16 10.01 10.45 0.03
CA ARG A 16 9.89 8.99 0.08
C ARG A 16 8.48 8.52 0.41
N ALA A 17 7.79 9.21 1.32
CA ALA A 17 6.40 8.91 1.65
C ALA A 17 5.49 9.12 0.44
N ILE A 18 5.64 10.25 -0.26
CA ILE A 18 4.90 10.57 -1.49
C ILE A 18 5.14 9.50 -2.55
N ILE A 19 6.40 9.19 -2.86
CA ILE A 19 6.74 8.17 -3.87
C ILE A 19 6.15 6.80 -3.51
N SER A 20 6.17 6.43 -2.23
CA SER A 20 5.60 5.16 -1.77
C SER A 20 4.08 5.10 -1.96
N ILE A 21 3.36 6.17 -1.64
CA ILE A 21 1.90 6.26 -1.86
C ILE A 21 1.56 6.17 -3.36
N PHE A 22 2.32 6.87 -4.22
CA PHE A 22 2.15 6.75 -5.67
C PHE A 22 2.42 5.34 -6.19
N ALA A 23 3.47 4.67 -5.71
CA ALA A 23 3.78 3.30 -6.09
C ALA A 23 2.64 2.33 -5.72
N ILE A 24 2.02 2.52 -4.55
CA ILE A 24 0.82 1.76 -4.13
C ILE A 24 -0.34 2.03 -5.10
N GLY A 25 -0.61 3.31 -5.43
CA GLY A 25 -1.67 3.69 -6.36
C GLY A 25 -1.48 3.14 -7.78
N ILE A 26 -0.27 3.19 -8.32
CA ILE A 26 0.06 2.62 -9.63
C ILE A 26 -0.14 1.11 -9.62
N SER A 27 0.28 0.43 -8.55
CA SER A 27 0.06 -1.01 -8.40
C SER A 27 -1.44 -1.34 -8.42
N MET A 28 -2.26 -0.56 -7.71
CA MET A 28 -3.71 -0.73 -7.74
C MET A 28 -4.29 -0.59 -9.14
N VAL A 29 -3.92 0.46 -9.87
CA VAL A 29 -4.39 0.68 -11.24
C VAL A 29 -3.95 -0.46 -12.17
N ALA A 30 -2.71 -0.95 -12.03
CA ALA A 30 -2.17 -2.03 -12.86
C ALA A 30 -2.88 -3.37 -12.62
N PHE A 31 -3.23 -3.70 -11.37
CA PHE A 31 -3.87 -4.97 -11.03
C PHE A 31 -5.41 -4.94 -11.08
N MET A 32 -6.03 -3.75 -11.09
CA MET A 32 -7.49 -3.62 -11.07
C MET A 32 -8.20 -4.39 -12.20
N PRO A 33 -7.73 -4.40 -13.46
CA PRO A 33 -8.40 -5.16 -14.53
C PRO A 33 -8.47 -6.65 -14.23
N ALA A 34 -7.37 -7.25 -13.75
CA ALA A 34 -7.31 -8.68 -13.44
C ALA A 34 -8.20 -9.04 -12.25
N VAL A 35 -8.23 -8.20 -11.21
CA VAL A 35 -9.10 -8.41 -10.03
C VAL A 35 -10.58 -8.26 -10.40
N TYR A 36 -10.90 -7.29 -11.26
CA TYR A 36 -12.25 -7.09 -11.75
C TYR A 36 -12.72 -8.28 -12.59
N GLU A 37 -11.91 -8.74 -13.54
CA GLU A 37 -12.21 -9.92 -14.35
C GLU A 37 -12.41 -11.16 -13.47
N LEU A 38 -11.51 -11.38 -12.51
CA LEU A 38 -11.63 -12.49 -11.56
C LEU A 38 -12.95 -12.42 -10.77
N TYR A 39 -13.37 -11.25 -10.28
CA TYR A 39 -14.58 -11.15 -9.48
C TYR A 39 -15.87 -11.24 -10.30
N TYR A 40 -15.90 -10.62 -11.48
CA TYR A 40 -17.12 -10.45 -12.28
C TYR A 40 -17.31 -11.46 -13.42
N ASN A 41 -16.37 -12.38 -13.65
CA ASN A 41 -16.56 -13.46 -14.61
C ASN A 41 -17.53 -14.53 -14.05
N GLN A 42 -18.83 -14.30 -14.18
CA GLN A 42 -19.90 -15.19 -13.69
C GLN A 42 -19.71 -16.64 -14.19
N SER A 43 -19.38 -16.82 -15.47
CA SER A 43 -19.22 -18.15 -16.07
C SER A 43 -18.11 -18.99 -15.43
N LEU A 44 -17.07 -18.36 -14.89
CA LEU A 44 -16.01 -19.04 -14.15
C LEU A 44 -16.51 -19.60 -12.80
N TRP A 45 -17.56 -18.99 -12.24
CA TRP A 45 -18.00 -19.23 -10.87
C TRP A 45 -19.33 -19.99 -10.76
N GLU A 46 -20.05 -20.19 -11.86
CA GLU A 46 -21.35 -20.85 -11.89
C GLU A 46 -21.35 -22.24 -11.26
N GLU A 47 -20.31 -23.03 -11.50
CA GLU A 47 -20.16 -24.40 -10.98
C GLU A 47 -19.11 -24.50 -9.87
N ALA A 48 -18.60 -23.37 -9.38
CA ALA A 48 -17.52 -23.37 -8.41
C ALA A 48 -18.01 -23.76 -7.00
N PRO A 49 -17.23 -24.55 -6.24
CA PRO A 49 -17.57 -24.90 -4.87
C PRO A 49 -17.57 -23.65 -3.97
N ALA A 50 -18.36 -23.69 -2.88
CA ALA A 50 -18.51 -22.56 -1.95
C ALA A 50 -17.18 -22.04 -1.37
N GLU A 51 -16.21 -22.93 -1.17
CA GLU A 51 -14.86 -22.60 -0.69
C GLU A 51 -14.08 -21.72 -1.68
N ALA A 52 -14.23 -21.99 -2.99
CA ALA A 52 -13.61 -21.19 -4.04
C ALA A 52 -14.24 -19.80 -4.12
N LEU A 53 -15.57 -19.72 -3.98
CA LEU A 53 -16.31 -18.45 -3.95
C LEU A 53 -15.89 -17.59 -2.75
N ALA A 54 -15.77 -18.19 -1.56
CA ALA A 54 -15.28 -17.49 -0.37
C ALA A 54 -13.84 -16.98 -0.55
N THR A 55 -12.98 -17.76 -1.20
CA THR A 55 -11.60 -17.36 -1.49
C THR A 55 -11.55 -16.18 -2.47
N ARG A 56 -12.36 -16.20 -3.53
CA ARG A 56 -12.50 -15.09 -4.49
C ARG A 56 -12.90 -13.79 -3.76
N ASP A 57 -13.92 -13.86 -2.92
CA ASP A 57 -14.44 -12.70 -2.20
C ASP A 57 -13.38 -12.14 -1.24
N ASN A 58 -12.64 -13.02 -0.56
CA ASN A 58 -11.51 -12.63 0.28
C ASN A 58 -10.38 -11.97 -0.51
N ILE A 59 -10.04 -12.49 -1.70
CA ILE A 59 -9.03 -11.88 -2.58
C ILE A 59 -9.47 -10.46 -2.98
N TYR A 60 -10.72 -10.29 -3.39
CA TYR A 60 -11.28 -8.99 -3.76
C TYR A 60 -11.25 -8.01 -2.57
N ALA A 61 -11.73 -8.44 -1.40
CA ALA A 61 -11.71 -7.62 -0.18
C ALA A 61 -10.28 -7.26 0.27
N THR A 62 -9.34 -8.21 0.16
CA THR A 62 -7.92 -7.98 0.47
C THR A 62 -7.33 -6.96 -0.49
N PHE A 63 -7.60 -7.09 -1.79
CA PHE A 63 -7.10 -6.15 -2.79
C PHE A 63 -7.59 -4.71 -2.54
N LEU A 64 -8.83 -4.53 -2.12
CA LEU A 64 -9.37 -3.21 -1.79
C LEU A 64 -8.82 -2.62 -0.48
N SER A 65 -8.56 -3.46 0.52
CA SER A 65 -8.15 -3.01 1.86
C SER A 65 -6.63 -2.88 2.03
N LEU A 66 -5.84 -3.74 1.38
CA LEU A 66 -4.38 -3.77 1.49
C LEU A 66 -3.71 -2.41 1.21
N PRO A 67 -4.10 -1.63 0.18
CA PRO A 67 -3.53 -0.31 -0.09
C PRO A 67 -3.70 0.66 1.08
N LEU A 68 -4.86 0.61 1.75
CA LEU A 68 -5.13 1.47 2.90
C LEU A 68 -4.19 1.12 4.06
N PHE A 69 -3.97 -0.17 4.32
CA PHE A 69 -2.98 -0.62 5.29
C PHE A 69 -1.55 -0.23 4.91
N MET A 70 -1.19 -0.35 3.63
CA MET A 70 0.13 0.05 3.13
C MET A 70 0.38 1.55 3.29
N ILE A 71 -0.62 2.39 2.99
CA ILE A 71 -0.55 3.85 3.21
C ILE A 71 -0.38 4.16 4.71
N GLY A 72 -1.15 3.48 5.57
CA GLY A 72 -0.98 3.58 7.02
C GLY A 72 0.42 3.20 7.49
N ALA A 73 0.98 2.13 6.94
CA ALA A 73 2.36 1.70 7.21
C ALA A 73 3.41 2.72 6.75
N VAL A 74 3.21 3.35 5.58
CA VAL A 74 4.07 4.44 5.08
C VAL A 74 4.07 5.63 6.04
N PHE A 75 2.91 6.03 6.54
CA PHE A 75 2.83 7.13 7.51
C PHE A 75 3.45 6.77 8.85
N LEU A 76 3.21 5.56 9.35
CA LEU A 76 3.84 5.08 10.58
C LEU A 76 5.37 5.04 10.44
N TRP A 77 5.88 4.52 9.33
CA TRP A 77 7.31 4.51 9.04
C TRP A 77 7.88 5.92 8.95
N SER A 78 7.18 6.83 8.29
CA SER A 78 7.59 8.24 8.16
C SER A 78 7.61 8.96 9.52
N TYR A 79 6.71 8.62 10.43
CA TYR A 79 6.71 9.14 11.80
C TYR A 79 7.87 8.58 12.63
N ILE A 80 8.15 7.27 12.52
CA ILE A 80 9.25 6.64 13.25
C ILE A 80 10.60 7.16 12.75
N SER A 81 10.74 7.41 11.46
CA SER A 81 12.00 7.89 10.88
C SER A 81 12.37 9.30 11.33
N THR A 82 11.37 10.17 11.56
CA THR A 82 11.61 11.54 12.07
C THR A 82 11.73 11.64 13.59
N SER A 83 11.26 10.63 14.32
CA SER A 83 11.32 10.59 15.80
C SER A 83 12.51 9.81 16.36
N ARG A 84 13.29 9.14 15.50
CA ARG A 84 14.59 8.58 15.89
C ARG A 84 15.53 9.72 16.27
N LYS A 85 15.90 9.79 17.56
CA LYS A 85 17.03 10.60 18.00
C LYS A 85 18.30 9.99 17.42
N ASP A 86 18.96 10.71 16.53
CA ASP A 86 20.35 10.43 16.19
C ASP A 86 21.19 10.75 17.44
N TYR A 87 21.48 9.73 18.26
CA TYR A 87 22.53 9.80 19.27
C TYR A 87 23.88 9.74 18.56
N GLY A 88 24.18 10.78 17.78
CA GLY A 88 25.47 10.96 17.11
C GLY A 88 26.54 11.30 18.12
N TYR A 89 27.46 10.35 18.33
CA TYR A 89 28.85 10.64 18.68
C TYR A 89 29.58 11.20 17.45
#